data_AF-A0A5A7ZL35-F1
#
_entry.id   AF-A0A5A7ZL35-F1
#
_cell.length_a   1.000
_cell.length_b   1.000
_cell.length_c   1.000
_cell.angle_alpha   90.00
_cell.angle_beta   90.00
_cell.angle_gamma   90.00
#
_symmetry.space_group_name_H-M   'P 1'
#
loop_
_entity.id
_entity.type
_entity.pdbx_description
1 polymer ?
#
loop_
_entity_poly.entity_id
_entity_poly.type
_entity_poly.pdbx_seq_one_letter_code
_entity_poly.pdbx_strand_id
1 'polypeptide(L)'
;MTSIIFTAKDIFDQDFKREVRGYSKSEVDEFLDDIIKDYETYAALVKELREENRRLKEELAAKPVEKAPVEPTQPVQSTQATQSTAESFPQMTSATNFDILKRLNRLEKEVFGKQILDRE
;
A
#
# COMPACT_ATOMS: atom_id res chain seq x y z
N MET A 1 7.04 14.07 -8.27
CA MET A 1 7.73 12.77 -8.39
C MET A 1 8.91 12.97 -9.30
N THR A 2 10.08 12.45 -8.92
CA THR A 2 11.27 12.53 -9.76
C THR A 2 11.17 11.47 -10.86
N SER A 3 11.34 11.86 -12.12
CA SER A 3 11.40 10.93 -13.26
C SER A 3 12.82 10.39 -13.42
N ILE A 4 12.95 9.15 -13.87
CA ILE A 4 14.24 8.59 -14.27
C ILE A 4 14.70 9.32 -15.53
N ILE A 5 15.93 9.82 -15.51
CA ILE A 5 16.51 10.66 -16.59
C ILE A 5 17.26 9.81 -17.61
N PHE A 6 17.94 8.76 -17.16
CA PHE A 6 18.77 7.88 -18.00
C PHE A 6 18.33 6.44 -17.88
N THR A 7 18.40 5.71 -18.99
CA THR A 7 18.34 4.26 -19.05
C THR A 7 19.75 3.66 -19.11
N ALA A 8 19.88 2.36 -18.83
CA ALA A 8 21.14 1.64 -19.00
C ALA A 8 21.74 1.85 -20.41
N LYS A 9 20.89 1.87 -21.44
CA LYS A 9 21.28 2.13 -22.82
C LYS A 9 21.79 3.56 -23.02
N ASP A 10 21.13 4.55 -22.42
CA ASP A 10 21.57 5.94 -22.53
C ASP A 10 22.96 6.15 -21.91
N ILE A 11 23.25 5.44 -20.82
CA ILE A 11 24.56 5.47 -20.15
C ILE A 11 25.62 4.78 -21.03
N PHE A 12 25.29 3.65 -21.64
CA PHE A 12 26.18 2.93 -22.55
C PHE A 12 26.54 3.73 -23.81
N ASP A 13 25.55 4.39 -24.42
CA ASP A 13 25.72 5.18 -25.64
C ASP A 13 26.32 6.58 -25.36
N GLN A 14 26.61 6.91 -24.10
CA GLN A 14 27.06 8.24 -23.71
C GLN A 14 28.52 8.48 -24.15
N ASP A 15 28.69 9.37 -25.12
CA ASP A 15 30.01 9.88 -25.50
C ASP A 15 30.38 11.14 -24.70
N PHE A 16 31.56 11.11 -24.07
CA PHE A 16 32.12 12.25 -23.33
C PHE A 16 33.14 13.03 -24.17
N LYS A 17 33.09 14.36 -24.08
CA LYS A 17 34.11 15.23 -24.66
C LYS A 17 35.45 15.02 -23.95
N ARG A 18 36.54 15.04 -24.70
CA ARG A 18 37.90 14.93 -24.16
C ARG A 18 38.49 16.31 -23.93
N GLU A 19 39.06 16.52 -22.75
CA GLU A 19 39.80 17.72 -22.38
C GLU A 19 41.24 17.35 -22.01
N VAL A 20 42.16 18.32 -22.08
CA VAL A 20 43.61 18.11 -21.87
C VAL A 20 43.94 17.61 -20.47
N ARG A 21 43.07 17.88 -19.49
CA ARG A 21 43.09 17.27 -18.16
C ARG A 21 41.69 16.75 -17.87
N GLY A 22 41.54 15.43 -17.87
CA GLY A 22 40.28 14.76 -17.58
C GLY A 22 40.52 13.39 -16.99
N TYR A 23 39.43 12.70 -16.65
CA TYR A 23 39.48 11.33 -16.17
C TYR A 23 39.97 10.37 -17.25
N SER A 24 40.58 9.27 -16.82
CA SER A 24 40.97 8.20 -17.73
C SER A 24 39.72 7.57 -18.34
N LYS A 25 39.67 7.44 -19.67
CA LYS A 25 38.54 6.81 -20.36
C LYS A 25 38.28 5.40 -19.82
N SER A 26 39.33 4.61 -19.61
CA SER A 26 39.18 3.23 -19.13
C SER A 26 38.59 3.16 -17.72
N GLU A 27 39.02 4.03 -16.81
CA GLU A 27 38.49 4.06 -15.44
C GLU A 27 37.02 4.50 -15.41
N VAL A 28 36.67 5.47 -16.26
CA VAL A 28 35.27 5.90 -16.42
C VAL A 28 34.43 4.79 -17.04
N ASP A 29 34.91 4.14 -18.09
CA ASP A 29 34.19 3.03 -18.74
C ASP A 29 33.95 1.87 -17.76
N GLU A 30 34.97 1.44 -17.00
CA GLU A 30 34.84 0.38 -15.99
C GLU A 30 33.82 0.75 -14.89
N PHE A 31 33.81 2.01 -14.46
CA PHE A 31 32.82 2.49 -13.50
C PHE A 31 31.41 2.55 -14.09
N LEU A 32 31.28 2.99 -15.35
CA LEU A 32 29.99 3.04 -16.03
C LEU A 32 29.42 1.65 -16.30
N ASP A 33 30.26 0.64 -16.54
CA ASP A 33 29.82 -0.76 -16.67
C ASP A 33 29.10 -1.25 -15.41
N ASP A 34 29.60 -0.90 -14.22
CA ASP A 34 28.95 -1.27 -12.95
C ASP A 34 27.66 -0.48 -12.73
N ILE A 35 27.64 0.82 -13.06
CA ILE A 35 26.40 1.62 -13.01
C ILE A 35 25.35 1.06 -13.97
N ILE A 36 25.73 0.63 -15.18
CA ILE A 36 24.82 0.03 -16.15
C ILE A 36 24.18 -1.22 -15.56
N LYS A 37 24.96 -2.12 -14.95
CA LYS A 37 24.44 -3.32 -14.28
C LYS A 37 23.45 -2.98 -13.17
N ASP A 38 23.75 -1.96 -12.36
CA ASP A 38 22.85 -1.50 -11.31
C ASP A 38 21.54 -0.95 -11.89
N TYR A 39 21.59 -0.16 -12.96
CA TYR A 39 20.40 0.36 -13.63
C TYR A 39 19.53 -0.75 -14.23
N GLU A 40 20.13 -1.78 -14.83
CA GLU A 40 19.40 -2.96 -15.30
C GLU A 40 18.74 -3.72 -14.15
N THR A 41 19.48 -3.90 -13.05
CA THR A 41 18.99 -4.56 -11.83
C THR A 41 17.83 -3.79 -11.22
N TYR A 42 17.93 -2.46 -11.08
CA TYR A 42 16.85 -1.63 -10.59
C TYR A 42 15.64 -1.63 -11.53
N ALA A 43 15.84 -1.60 -12.84
CA ALA A 43 14.75 -1.67 -13.80
C ALA A 43 13.99 -3.00 -13.69
N ALA A 44 14.70 -4.12 -13.54
CA ALA A 44 14.11 -5.43 -13.32
C ALA A 44 13.31 -5.49 -12.00
N LEU A 45 13.89 -5.00 -10.90
CA LEU A 45 13.22 -4.97 -9.58
C LEU A 45 11.95 -4.11 -9.60
N VAL A 46 12.02 -2.92 -10.21
CA VAL A 46 10.84 -2.03 -10.34
C VAL A 46 9.76 -2.69 -11.17
N LYS A 47 10.12 -3.40 -12.24
CA LYS A 47 9.16 -4.15 -13.06
C LYS A 47 8.48 -5.24 -12.23
N GLU A 48 9.25 -6.06 -11.53
CA GLU A 48 8.74 -7.13 -10.66
C GLU A 48 7.78 -6.57 -9.59
N LEU A 49 8.21 -5.54 -8.85
CA LEU A 49 7.39 -4.91 -7.82
C LEU A 49 6.10 -4.31 -8.37
N ARG A 50 6.13 -3.73 -9.58
CA ARG A 50 4.92 -3.18 -10.22
C ARG A 50 3.97 -4.30 -10.65
N GLU A 51 4.49 -5.41 -11.17
CA GLU A 51 3.70 -6.58 -11.55
C GLU A 51 3.07 -7.25 -10.32
N GLU A 52 3.83 -7.39 -9.23
CA GLU A 52 3.31 -7.91 -7.96
C GLU A 52 2.23 -6.99 -7.36
N ASN A 53 2.47 -5.68 -7.32
CA ASN A 53 1.46 -4.72 -6.89
C ASN A 53 0.20 -4.77 -7.74
N ARG A 54 0.33 -4.95 -9.06
CA ARG A 54 -0.80 -5.13 -9.97
C ARG A 54 -1.58 -6.40 -9.61
N ARG A 55 -0.88 -7.53 -9.46
CA ARG A 55 -1.48 -8.83 -9.09
C ARG A 55 -2.23 -8.75 -7.75
N LEU A 56 -1.61 -8.15 -6.73
CA LEU A 56 -2.23 -8.01 -5.40
C LEU A 56 -3.47 -7.11 -5.45
N LYS A 57 -3.43 -6.01 -6.21
CA LYS A 57 -4.59 -5.13 -6.39
C LYS A 57 -5.74 -5.84 -7.12
N GLU A 58 -5.42 -6.66 -8.12
CA GLU A 58 -6.41 -7.48 -8.82
C GLU A 58 -7.02 -8.54 -7.90
N GLU A 59 -6.23 -9.23 -7.07
CA GLU A 59 -6.74 -10.20 -6.09
C GLU A 59 -7.67 -9.54 -5.06
N LEU A 60 -7.29 -8.36 -4.56
CA LEU A 60 -8.12 -7.59 -3.62
C LEU A 60 -9.42 -7.09 -4.26
N ALA A 61 -9.40 -6.77 -5.56
CA ALA A 61 -10.59 -6.37 -6.29
C ALA A 61 -11.49 -7.58 -6.66
N ALA A 62 -10.90 -8.75 -6.88
CA ALA A 62 -11.60 -9.99 -7.21
C ALA A 62 -12.22 -10.67 -5.97
N LYS A 63 -11.71 -10.41 -4.76
CA LYS A 63 -12.40 -10.77 -3.51
C LYS A 63 -13.67 -9.91 -3.41
N PRO A 64 -14.87 -10.50 -3.41
CA PRO A 64 -16.09 -9.73 -3.20
C PRO A 64 -16.00 -9.12 -1.80
N VAL A 65 -15.80 -7.81 -1.72
CA VAL A 65 -16.34 -7.04 -0.60
C VAL A 65 -17.83 -7.29 -0.70
N GLU A 66 -18.31 -8.18 0.17
CA GLU A 66 -19.73 -8.43 0.39
C GLU A 66 -20.38 -7.06 0.62
N LYS A 67 -20.97 -6.50 -0.44
CA LYS A 67 -21.69 -5.24 -0.41
C LYS A 67 -22.91 -5.49 0.47
N ALA A 68 -22.76 -5.25 1.77
CA ALA A 68 -23.91 -5.03 2.63
C ALA A 68 -24.65 -3.80 2.10
N PRO A 69 -25.97 -3.88 1.88
CA PRO A 69 -26.78 -2.76 1.40
C PRO A 69 -26.58 -1.51 2.24
N VAL A 70 -26.36 -0.39 1.55
CA VAL A 70 -26.51 0.96 2.08
C VAL A 70 -27.96 1.15 2.51
N GLU A 71 -28.21 1.15 3.81
CA GLU A 71 -29.43 1.70 4.39
C GLU A 71 -29.07 3.03 5.08
N PRO A 72 -29.60 4.18 4.62
CA PRO A 72 -29.34 5.47 5.25
C PRO A 72 -30.36 5.72 6.36
N THR A 73 -30.00 5.44 7.61
CA THR A 73 -30.78 5.89 8.78
C THR A 73 -29.89 6.51 9.85
N GLN A 74 -29.73 7.83 9.70
CA GLN A 74 -29.82 8.90 10.70
C GLN A 74 -28.86 8.95 11.92
N PRO A 75 -28.53 10.18 12.39
CA PRO A 75 -27.53 10.42 13.40
C PRO A 75 -28.15 10.37 14.80
N VAL A 76 -27.58 9.56 15.69
CA VAL A 76 -27.82 9.70 17.14
C VAL A 76 -26.57 10.22 17.82
N GLN A 77 -26.60 11.53 18.05
CA GLN A 77 -25.75 12.22 19.00
C GLN A 77 -25.96 11.63 20.40
N SER A 78 -24.86 11.41 21.13
CA SER A 78 -24.85 11.41 22.59
C SER A 78 -23.46 11.79 23.10
N THR A 79 -23.32 13.08 23.37
CA THR A 79 -22.65 13.74 24.53
C THR A 79 -21.30 13.26 25.08
N GLN A 80 -20.29 14.15 24.95
CA GLN A 80 -19.30 14.66 25.94
C GLN A 80 -18.50 13.62 26.78
N ALA A 81 -17.19 13.69 27.01
CA ALA A 81 -16.12 14.64 26.72
C ALA A 81 -14.76 13.96 27.03
N THR A 82 -13.68 14.32 26.31
CA THR A 82 -12.35 14.67 26.86
C THR A 82 -11.38 14.96 25.72
N GLN A 83 -10.40 15.80 26.02
CA GLN A 83 -9.62 16.62 25.11
C GLN A 83 -8.61 15.85 24.25
N SER A 84 -8.61 16.24 22.97
CA SER A 84 -7.49 16.36 22.05
C SER A 84 -6.06 16.12 22.57
N THR A 85 -5.43 15.06 22.07
CA THR A 85 -4.08 15.13 21.51
C THR A 85 -4.08 14.36 20.19
N ALA A 86 -3.78 15.07 19.10
CA ALA A 86 -3.72 14.51 17.77
C ALA A 86 -2.43 13.69 17.61
N GLU A 87 -2.56 12.37 17.54
CA GLU A 87 -1.60 11.53 16.82
C GLU A 87 -2.37 10.59 15.89
N SER A 88 -2.18 10.87 14.61
CA SER A 88 -2.69 10.15 13.45
C SER A 88 -1.91 8.86 13.25
N PHE A 89 -2.48 7.71 13.64
CA PHE A 89 -2.14 6.40 13.07
C PHE A 89 -3.41 5.55 12.86
N PRO A 90 -3.49 4.76 11.77
CA PRO A 90 -4.70 4.64 10.99
C PRO A 90 -5.42 3.30 11.15
N GLN A 91 -6.71 3.37 11.43
CA GLN A 91 -7.84 2.58 10.89
C GLN A 91 -7.85 1.02 10.96
N MET A 92 -6.75 0.33 11.26
CA MET A 92 -6.74 -1.14 11.34
C MET A 92 -7.41 -1.67 12.62
N THR A 93 -7.29 -0.96 13.75
CA THR A 93 -7.94 -1.38 15.00
C THR A 93 -9.45 -1.14 14.97
N SER A 94 -9.92 -0.12 14.23
CA SER A 94 -11.36 0.16 14.10
C SER A 94 -12.08 -0.91 13.28
N ALA A 95 -11.44 -1.46 12.25
CA ALA A 95 -11.98 -2.58 11.49
C ALA A 95 -12.13 -3.83 12.38
N THR A 96 -11.09 -4.14 13.17
CA THR A 96 -11.13 -5.24 14.13
C THR A 96 -12.16 -5.02 15.23
N ASN A 97 -12.26 -3.81 15.78
CA ASN A 97 -13.25 -3.47 16.80
C ASN A 97 -14.68 -3.65 16.27
N PHE A 98 -14.94 -3.26 15.03
CA PHE A 98 -16.24 -3.44 14.39
C PHE A 98 -16.59 -4.93 14.18
N ASP A 99 -15.63 -5.74 13.73
CA ASP A 99 -15.82 -7.19 13.57
C ASP A 99 -16.03 -7.91 14.90
N ILE A 100 -15.32 -7.50 15.95
CA ILE A 100 -15.52 -8.01 17.32
C ILE A 100 -16.95 -7.70 17.78
N LEU A 101 -17.43 -6.47 17.60
CA LEU A 101 -18.78 -6.06 17.98
C LEU A 101 -19.85 -6.82 17.19
N LYS A 102 -19.67 -7.02 15.88
CA LYS A 102 -20.59 -7.77 15.04
C LYS A 102 -20.65 -9.25 15.43
N ARG A 103 -19.51 -9.84 15.77
CA ARG A 103 -19.42 -11.22 16.25
C ARG A 103 -20.09 -11.36 17.62
N LEU A 104 -19.82 -10.44 18.56
CA LEU A 104 -20.48 -10.40 19.86
C LEU A 104 -22.00 -10.30 19.72
N ASN A 105 -22.50 -9.40 18.87
CA ASN A 105 -23.94 -9.25 18.64
C ASN A 105 -24.60 -10.52 18.05
N ARG A 106 -23.90 -11.22 17.15
CA ARG A 106 -24.37 -12.52 16.62
C ARG A 106 -24.38 -13.60 17.70
N LEU A 107 -23.33 -13.66 18.52
CA LEU A 107 -23.26 -14.57 19.66
C LEU A 107 -24.39 -14.28 20.66
N GLU A 108 -24.67 -13.02 20.97
CA GLU A 108 -25.79 -12.63 21.84
C GLU A 108 -27.13 -13.08 21.24
N LYS A 109 -27.35 -12.89 19.94
CA LYS A 109 -28.58 -13.35 19.29
C LYS A 109 -28.73 -14.87 19.28
N GLU A 110 -27.65 -15.63 19.08
CA GLU A 110 -27.72 -17.10 19.08
C GLU A 110 -27.86 -17.68 20.50
N VAL A 111 -27.21 -17.05 21.50
CA VAL A 111 -27.24 -17.49 22.90
C VAL A 111 -28.51 -17.03 23.62
N PHE A 112 -28.91 -15.76 23.45
CA PHE A 112 -30.05 -15.16 24.13
C PHE A 112 -31.32 -15.06 23.27
N GLY A 113 -31.23 -15.21 21.95
CA GLY A 113 -32.41 -15.10 21.07
C GLY A 113 -33.47 -16.17 21.32
N LYS A 114 -33.11 -17.28 21.99
CA LYS A 114 -34.08 -18.27 22.48
C LYS A 114 -34.58 -17.98 23.90
N GLN A 115 -33.84 -17.20 24.71
CA GLN A 115 -34.20 -16.89 26.09
C GLN A 115 -35.12 -15.67 26.23
N ILE A 116 -35.16 -14.78 25.22
CA ILE A 116 -36.10 -13.64 25.21
C ILE A 116 -37.51 -14.08 24.80
N LEU A 117 -37.65 -15.14 23.98
CA LEU A 117 -38.95 -15.67 23.54
C LEU A 117 -39.64 -16.55 24.60
N ASP A 118 -38.91 -17.10 25.57
CA ASP A 118 -39.48 -17.92 26.65
C ASP A 118 -39.94 -17.10 27.88
N ARG A 119 -39.91 -15.76 27.81
CA ARG A 119 -40.30 -14.88 28.94
C ARG A 119 -41.40 -13.85 28.62
N GLU A 120 -42.29 -14.17 27.68
CA GLU A 120 -43.62 -13.56 27.59
C GLU A 120 -44.71 -14.55 28.00
#